data_AF-A0A6M1PT28-F1
#
_entry.id   AF-A0A6M1PT28-F1
#
_cell.length_a   1.000
_cell.length_b   1.000
_cell.length_c   1.000
_cell.angle_alpha   90.00
_cell.angle_beta   90.00
_cell.angle_gamma   90.00
#
_symmetry.space_group_name_H-M   'P 1'
#
loop_
_entity.id
_entity.type
_entity.pdbx_description
1 polymer ?
#
loop_
_entity_poly.entity_id
_entity_poly.type
_entity_poly.pdbx_seq_one_letter_code
_entity_poly.pdbx_strand_id
1 'polypeptide(L)'
;MCGRVIESICKDHNTKSGNLLNGLKILLEKQIIDKKIYDWADALRLHRNIGAHANEEVIIKEDARDLLDFSFAICNYVYILTLKFKSFMARKQS
;
A
#
# COMPACT_ATOMS: atom_id res chain seq x y z
N MET A 1 7.27 -6.24 -7.18
CA MET A 1 6.66 -6.80 -5.94
C MET A 1 5.65 -5.85 -5.30
N CYS A 2 6.02 -4.63 -4.91
CA CYS A 2 5.11 -3.65 -4.27
C CYS A 2 3.75 -3.46 -4.98
N GLY A 3 3.74 -3.26 -6.30
CA GLY A 3 2.47 -3.15 -7.05
C GLY A 3 1.56 -4.38 -6.95
N ARG A 4 2.12 -5.59 -6.87
CA ARG A 4 1.35 -6.83 -6.68
C ARG A 4 0.79 -6.94 -5.26
N VAL A 5 1.53 -6.47 -4.26
CA VAL A 5 1.04 -6.40 -2.87
C VAL A 5 -0.19 -5.52 -2.80
N ILE A 6 -0.13 -4.31 -3.35
CA ILE A 6 -1.28 -3.40 -3.36
C ILE A 6 -2.45 -3.98 -4.17
N GLU A 7 -2.19 -4.57 -5.35
CA GLU A 7 -3.23 -5.26 -6.13
C GLU A 7 -3.94 -6.37 -5.32
N SER A 8 -3.19 -7.17 -4.55
CA SER A 8 -3.76 -8.20 -3.69
C SER A 8 -4.59 -7.61 -2.54
N ILE A 9 -4.09 -6.57 -1.85
CA ILE A 9 -4.84 -5.89 -0.78
C ILE A 9 -6.15 -5.31 -1.32
N CYS A 10 -6.10 -4.65 -2.48
CA CYS A 10 -7.27 -4.14 -3.17
C CYS A 10 -8.31 -5.26 -3.45
N LYS A 11 -7.86 -6.43 -3.91
CA LYS A 11 -8.74 -7.59 -4.14
C LYS A 11 -9.36 -8.12 -2.84
N ASP A 12 -8.57 -8.28 -1.79
CA ASP A 12 -9.03 -8.76 -0.47
C ASP A 12 -10.12 -7.84 0.10
N HIS A 13 -10.02 -6.54 -0.14
CA HIS A 13 -10.98 -5.53 0.31
C HIS A 13 -12.10 -5.23 -0.71
N ASN A 14 -12.30 -6.13 -1.68
CA ASN A 14 -13.35 -6.07 -2.71
C ASN A 14 -13.37 -4.73 -3.48
N THR A 15 -12.21 -4.10 -3.69
CA THR A 15 -12.14 -2.90 -4.51
C THR A 15 -12.13 -3.32 -5.98
N LYS A 16 -13.27 -3.26 -6.66
CA LYS A 16 -13.35 -3.47 -8.12
C LYS A 16 -12.79 -2.23 -8.85
N SER A 17 -11.47 -2.05 -8.83
CA SER A 17 -10.80 -0.92 -9.47
C SER A 17 -10.07 -1.36 -10.74
N GLY A 18 -10.36 -0.74 -11.87
CA GLY A 18 -9.67 -1.00 -13.15
C GLY A 18 -8.19 -0.56 -13.16
N ASN A 19 -7.73 0.20 -12.17
CA ASN A 19 -6.33 0.57 -12.00
C ASN A 19 -5.93 0.72 -10.53
N LEU A 20 -4.62 0.69 -10.28
CA LEU A 20 -4.02 0.72 -8.94
C LEU A 20 -4.36 1.98 -8.14
N LEU A 21 -4.33 3.14 -8.81
CA LEU A 21 -4.64 4.43 -8.19
C LEU A 21 -6.06 4.46 -7.64
N ASN A 22 -7.03 3.95 -8.40
CA ASN A 22 -8.41 3.88 -7.97
C ASN A 22 -8.59 2.89 -6.80
N GLY A 23 -7.84 1.79 -6.80
CA GLY A 23 -7.81 0.87 -5.66
C GLY A 23 -7.34 1.55 -4.37
N LEU A 24 -6.22 2.30 -4.43
CA LEU A 24 -5.69 3.07 -3.31
C LEU A 24 -6.68 4.12 -2.80
N LYS A 25 -7.38 4.82 -3.70
CA LYS A 25 -8.42 5.78 -3.31
C LYS A 25 -9.56 5.11 -2.57
N ILE A 26 -10.06 3.97 -3.06
CA ILE A 26 -11.12 3.22 -2.38
C ILE A 26 -10.66 2.73 -0.99
N LEU A 27 -9.40 2.28 -0.85
CA LEU A 27 -8.87 1.89 0.47
C LEU A 27 -8.83 3.06 1.45
N LEU A 28 -8.47 4.26 0.98
CA LEU A 28 -8.47 5.48 1.78
C LEU A 28 -9.90 5.91 2.15
N GLU A 29 -10.82 5.93 1.19
CA GLU A 29 -12.23 6.28 1.40
C GLU A 29 -12.93 5.34 2.39
N LYS A 30 -12.60 4.04 2.34
CA LYS A 30 -13.07 3.03 3.29
C LYS A 30 -12.32 3.05 4.64
N GLN A 31 -11.38 3.97 4.83
CA GLN A 31 -10.52 4.08 6.02
C GLN A 31 -9.77 2.78 6.36
N ILE A 32 -9.47 1.96 5.36
CA ILE A 32 -8.64 0.75 5.50
C ILE A 32 -7.16 1.15 5.62
N ILE A 33 -6.78 2.23 4.92
CA ILE A 33 -5.48 2.89 5.03
C ILE A 33 -5.70 4.36 5.39
N ASP A 34 -4.68 5.01 5.96
CA ASP A 34 -4.69 6.44 6.21
C ASP A 34 -4.04 7.23 5.06
N LYS A 35 -4.10 8.56 5.17
CA LYS A 35 -3.52 9.47 4.17
C LYS A 35 -2.01 9.27 3.99
N LYS A 36 -1.29 8.89 5.05
CA LYS A 36 0.17 8.69 5.00
C LYS A 36 0.53 7.47 4.15
N ILE A 37 -0.18 6.35 4.35
CA ILE A 37 -0.01 5.14 3.53
C ILE A 37 -0.43 5.41 2.08
N TYR A 38 -1.53 6.16 1.87
CA TYR A 38 -1.97 6.54 0.53
C TYR A 38 -0.93 7.39 -0.22
N ASP A 39 -0.43 8.47 0.39
CA ASP A 39 0.52 9.39 -0.23
C ASP A 39 1.84 8.67 -0.58
N TRP A 40 2.33 7.78 0.31
CA TRP A 40 3.52 6.98 0.05
C TRP A 40 3.30 5.99 -1.10
N ALA A 41 2.12 5.36 -1.16
CA ALA A 41 1.77 4.45 -2.25
C ALA A 41 1.71 5.16 -3.62
N ASP A 42 1.13 6.36 -3.67
CA ASP A 42 1.03 7.12 -4.93
C ASP A 42 2.38 7.65 -5.39
N ALA A 43 3.26 8.08 -4.47
CA ALA A 43 4.63 8.43 -4.79
C ALA A 43 5.39 7.24 -5.42
N LEU A 44 5.33 6.06 -4.80
CA LEU A 44 5.99 4.85 -5.30
C LEU A 44 5.37 4.28 -6.58
N ARG A 45 4.11 4.62 -6.87
CA ARG A 45 3.45 4.22 -8.12
C ARG A 45 4.13 4.83 -9.35
N LEU A 46 4.73 6.02 -9.21
CA LEU A 46 5.49 6.66 -10.28
C LEU A 46 6.77 5.87 -10.58
N HIS A 47 7.48 5.42 -9.53
CA HIS A 47 8.68 4.57 -9.64
C HIS A 47 8.39 3.18 -10.25
N ARG A 48 7.14 2.69 -10.19
CA ARG A 48 6.73 1.41 -10.82
C ARG A 48 6.79 1.45 -12.35
N ASN A 49 6.57 2.60 -12.99
CA ASN A 49 6.61 2.71 -14.44
C ASN A 49 8.03 2.74 -15.00
N ILE A 50 9.01 3.11 -14.17
CA ILE A 50 10.43 3.21 -14.53
C ILE A 50 11.03 1.82 -14.78
N GLY A 51 10.66 0.82 -13.97
CA GLY A 51 11.14 -0.56 -14.14
C GLY A 51 10.41 -1.39 -15.20
N ALA A 52 9.30 -0.90 -15.77
CA ALA A 52 8.45 -1.64 -16.71
C ALA A 52 8.59 -1.17 -18.18
N HIS A 53 9.14 0.02 -18.39
CA HIS A 53 9.48 0.55 -19.70
C HIS A 53 10.99 0.75 -19.76
N ALA A 54 11.64 0.32 -20.84
CA ALA A 54 13.07 0.51 -21.08
C ALA A 54 13.38 1.99 -21.37
N ASN A 55 13.18 2.84 -20.37
CA ASN A 55 13.61 4.24 -20.41
C ASN A 55 14.95 4.34 -19.66
N GLU A 56 15.78 5.31 -20.04
CA GLU A 56 17.14 5.55 -19.56
C GLU A 56 17.25 5.92 -18.07
N GLU A 57 16.16 5.81 -17.30
CA GLU A 57 16.12 6.16 -15.89
C GLU A 57 16.81 5.08 -15.05
N VAL A 58 17.90 5.50 -14.39
CA VAL A 58 18.71 4.65 -13.52
C VAL A 58 17.96 4.42 -12.21
N ILE A 59 17.50 3.18 -12.01
CA ILE A 59 17.01 2.74 -10.69
C ILE A 59 18.20 2.62 -9.75
N ILE A 60 18.18 3.37 -8.64
CA ILE A 60 19.20 3.28 -7.60
C ILE A 60 18.80 2.26 -6.53
N LYS A 61 19.76 1.86 -5.69
CA LYS A 61 19.54 0.86 -4.64
C LYS A 61 18.45 1.30 -3.65
N GLU A 62 18.36 2.60 -3.43
CA GLU A 62 17.42 3.26 -2.53
C GLU A 62 15.98 3.08 -3.04
N ASP A 63 15.72 3.19 -4.35
CA ASP A 63 14.39 2.94 -4.92
C ASP A 63 13.88 1.52 -4.63
N ALA A 64 14.77 0.53 -4.79
CA ALA A 64 14.45 -0.87 -4.50
C ALA A 64 14.18 -1.07 -3.00
N ARG A 65 14.91 -0.36 -2.13
CA ARG A 65 14.73 -0.39 -0.69
C ARG A 65 13.41 0.23 -0.28
N ASP A 66 13.06 1.39 -0.82
CA ASP A 66 11.81 2.11 -0.53
C ASP A 66 10.59 1.28 -0.93
N LEU A 67 10.64 0.60 -2.09
CA LEU A 67 9.59 -0.33 -2.53
C LEU A 67 9.41 -1.51 -1.58
N LEU A 68 10.51 -2.04 -1.03
CA LEU A 68 10.47 -3.15 -0.07
C LEU A 68 9.93 -2.68 1.28
N ASP A 69 10.44 -1.57 1.81
CA ASP A 69 10.04 -1.02 3.10
C ASP A 69 8.55 -0.63 3.09
N PHE A 70 8.06 -0.03 2.00
CA PHE A 70 6.63 0.23 1.84
C PHE A 70 5.80 -1.05 1.81
N SER A 71 6.26 -2.10 1.11
CA SER A 71 5.54 -3.38 1.03
C SER A 71 5.34 -4.00 2.43
N PHE A 72 6.36 -3.90 3.30
CA PHE A 72 6.23 -4.32 4.69
C PHE A 72 5.31 -3.39 5.50
N ALA A 73 5.44 -2.07 5.32
CA ALA A 73 4.65 -1.09 6.05
C ALA A 73 3.14 -1.26 5.79
N ILE A 74 2.72 -1.39 4.52
CA ILE A 74 1.30 -1.53 4.18
C ILE A 74 0.71 -2.85 4.68
N CYS A 75 1.43 -3.97 4.54
CA CYS A 75 1.00 -5.26 5.07
C CYS A 75 0.88 -5.23 6.59
N ASN A 76 1.84 -4.62 7.29
CA ASN A 76 1.79 -4.47 8.73
C ASN A 76 0.60 -3.59 9.15
N TYR A 77 0.40 -2.46 8.49
CA TYR A 77 -0.69 -1.54 8.79
C TYR A 77 -2.07 -2.22 8.66
N VAL A 78 -2.33 -2.82 7.49
CA VAL A 78 -3.63 -3.39 7.14
C VAL A 78 -3.94 -4.64 7.97
N TYR A 79 -2.99 -5.58 8.11
CA TYR A 79 -3.28 -6.89 8.70
C TYR A 79 -2.79 -7.05 10.14
N ILE A 80 -1.81 -6.28 10.62
CA ILE A 80 -1.22 -6.49 11.95
C ILE A 80 -1.61 -5.37 12.90
N LEU A 81 -1.22 -4.14 12.59
CA LEU A 81 -1.45 -2.97 13.45
C LEU A 81 -2.94 -2.73 13.68
N THR A 82 -3.74 -2.77 12.60
CA THR A 82 -5.20 -2.59 12.68
C THR A 82 -5.85 -3.65 13.57
N LEU A 83 -5.47 -4.93 13.44
CA LEU A 83 -6.01 -6.00 14.29
C LEU A 83 -5.59 -5.80 15.75
N LYS A 84 -4.31 -5.54 16.01
CA LYS A 84 -3.80 -5.30 17.37
C LYS A 84 -4.49 -4.11 18.03
N PHE A 85 -4.69 -3.02 17.30
CA PHE A 85 -5.39 -1.83 17.77
C PHE A 85 -6.85 -2.16 18.13
N LYS A 86 -7.59 -2.81 17.23
CA LYS A 86 -8.98 -3.22 17.49
C LYS A 86 -9.09 -4.12 18.72
N SER A 87 -8.21 -5.11 18.85
CA SER A 87 -8.18 -6.00 20.02
C SER A 87 -7.86 -5.25 21.31
N PHE A 88 -6.96 -4.27 21.28
CA PHE A 88 -6.66 -3.44 22.45
C PHE A 88 -7.85 -2.58 22.86
N MET A 89 -8.50 -1.92 21.90
CA MET A 89 -9.67 -1.07 22.18
C MET A 89 -10.85 -1.88 22.71
N ALA A 90 -11.09 -3.08 22.17
CA ALA A 90 -12.14 -3.98 22.67
C ALA A 90 -11.94 -4.32 24.16
N ARG A 91 -10.70 -4.59 24.59
CA ARG A 91 -10.37 -4.84 26.00
C ARG A 91 -10.55 -3.62 26.92
N LYS A 92 -10.50 -2.40 26.37
CA LYS A 92 -10.71 -1.15 27.14
C LYS A 92 -12.18 -0.79 27.31
N GLN A 93 -13.06 -1.40 26.50
CA GLN A 93 -14.51 -1.21 26.55
C GLN A 93 -15.23 -2.32 27.35
N SER A 94 -14.48 -3.32 27.83
CA SER A 94 -14.94 -4.40 28.71
C SER A 94 -14.66 -4.05 30.17
#